data_AF-K3ZMX3-F1
#
_entry.id   AF-K3ZMX3-F1
#
_cell.length_a   1.000
_cell.length_b   1.000
_cell.length_c   1.000
_cell.angle_alpha   90.00
_cell.angle_beta   90.00
_cell.angle_gamma   90.00
#
_symmetry.space_group_name_H-M   'P 1'
#
loop_
_entity.id
_entity.type
_entity.pdbx_description
1 polymer ?
#
loop_
_entity_poly.entity_id
_entity_poly.type
_entity_poly.pdbx_seq_one_letter_code
_entity_poly.pdbx_strand_id
1 'polypeptide(L)'
;MESGSHELTIIGYSGTKGLGAGKCNTSATFTIGGHRWCIRYYPDSDTQDSTDWISIFLKRVDEGNVDDVTARFRISLYSSRTDSPCHPLKSRAICT
;
A
#
# COMPACT_ATOMS: atom_id res chain seq x y z
N MET A 1 21.84 7.90 -2.48
CA MET A 1 20.58 7.16 -2.28
C MET A 1 19.58 7.74 -3.25
N GLU A 2 19.09 6.91 -4.17
CA GLU A 2 18.07 7.33 -5.13
C GLU A 2 16.71 7.35 -4.40
N SER A 3 15.90 8.37 -4.66
CA SER A 3 14.58 8.53 -4.06
C SER A 3 13.55 8.76 -5.15
N GLY A 4 12.32 8.34 -4.88
CA GLY A 4 11.19 8.54 -5.78
C GLY A 4 9.88 8.49 -5.00
N SER A 5 8.81 8.93 -5.64
CA SER A 5 7.44 8.83 -5.13
C SER A 5 6.55 8.16 -6.16
N HIS A 6 5.55 7.43 -5.67
CA HIS A 6 4.49 6.86 -6.48
C HIS A 6 3.16 7.23 -5.83
N GLU A 7 2.24 7.77 -6.61
CA GLU A 7 0.90 8.09 -6.15
C GLU A 7 -0.08 7.03 -6.62
N LEU A 8 -0.84 6.47 -5.68
CA LEU A 8 -1.92 5.53 -5.94
C LEU A 8 -3.25 6.18 -5.56
N THR A 9 -4.08 6.48 -6.56
CA THR A 9 -5.42 7.02 -6.34
C THR A 9 -6.44 5.88 -6.33
N ILE A 10 -7.17 5.74 -5.21
CA ILE A 10 -8.29 4.79 -5.09
C ILE A 10 -9.60 5.56 -5.31
N ILE A 11 -10.14 5.48 -6.52
CA ILE A 11 -11.43 6.09 -6.85
C ILE A 11 -12.56 5.17 -6.37
N GLY A 12 -13.52 5.73 -5.62
CA GLY A 12 -14.66 4.96 -5.15
C GLY A 12 -14.30 3.89 -4.10
N TYR A 13 -13.43 4.23 -3.14
CA TYR A 13 -12.97 3.34 -2.05
C TYR A 13 -14.06 2.45 -1.42
N SER A 14 -15.27 2.98 -1.19
CA SER A 14 -16.36 2.17 -0.63
C SER A 14 -16.73 0.96 -1.50
N GLY A 15 -16.62 1.10 -2.82
CA GLY A 15 -16.87 0.02 -3.78
C GLY A 15 -15.73 -0.99 -3.90
N THR A 16 -14.56 -0.72 -3.30
CA THR A 16 -13.45 -1.69 -3.28
C THR A 16 -13.51 -2.65 -2.10
N LYS A 17 -14.40 -2.41 -1.13
CA LYS A 17 -14.61 -3.27 0.05
C LYS A 17 -15.45 -4.50 -0.30
N GLY A 18 -15.32 -5.56 0.50
CA GLY A 18 -16.07 -6.81 0.32
C GLY A 18 -15.42 -7.81 -0.65
N LEU A 19 -14.16 -7.61 -1.02
CA LEU A 19 -13.35 -8.61 -1.74
C LEU A 19 -12.96 -9.80 -0.84
N GLY A 20 -12.91 -9.57 0.46
CA GLY A 20 -12.50 -10.54 1.48
C GLY A 20 -11.03 -10.45 1.86
N ALA A 21 -10.71 -10.97 3.05
CA ALA A 21 -9.35 -10.99 3.59
C ALA A 21 -8.34 -11.64 2.62
N GLY A 22 -7.17 -11.03 2.48
CA GLY A 22 -6.09 -11.49 1.61
C GLY A 22 -6.28 -11.19 0.12
N LYS A 23 -7.40 -10.59 -0.28
CA LYS A 23 -7.58 -10.08 -1.66
C LYS A 23 -7.06 -8.65 -1.76
N CYS A 24 -6.30 -8.35 -2.81
CA CYS A 24 -5.70 -7.05 -3.01
C CYS A 24 -5.81 -6.55 -4.45
N ASN A 25 -5.78 -5.23 -4.60
CA ASN A 25 -5.45 -4.56 -5.85
C ASN A 25 -3.96 -4.22 -5.87
N THR A 26 -3.34 -4.26 -7.05
CA THR A 26 -1.90 -3.96 -7.22
C THR A 26 -1.75 -2.74 -8.13
N SER A 27 -0.88 -1.81 -7.76
CA SER A 27 -0.55 -0.65 -8.60
C SER A 27 0.20 -1.05 -9.87
N ALA A 28 0.38 -0.09 -10.77
CA ALA A 28 1.40 -0.20 -11.81
C ALA A 28 2.79 -0.40 -11.18
N THR A 29 3.67 -1.08 -11.90
CA THR A 29 5.07 -1.24 -11.52
C THR A 29 5.84 0.06 -11.75
N PHE A 30 6.73 0.41 -10.82
CA PHE A 30 7.63 1.55 -10.92
C PHE A 30 9.05 1.17 -10.50
N THR A 31 10.05 1.89 -11.00
CA THR A 31 11.47 1.62 -10.75
C THR A 31 12.07 2.68 -9.84
N ILE A 32 12.72 2.27 -8.75
CA ILE A 32 13.49 3.13 -7.85
C ILE A 32 14.71 2.36 -7.37
N GLY A 33 15.90 2.97 -7.42
CA GLY A 33 17.13 2.34 -6.92
C GLY A 33 17.54 1.12 -7.73
N GLY A 34 17.24 1.08 -9.03
CA GLY A 34 17.51 -0.07 -9.89
C GLY A 34 16.60 -1.30 -9.67
N HIS A 35 15.58 -1.18 -8.82
CA HIS A 35 14.64 -2.26 -8.53
C HIS A 35 13.22 -1.89 -8.94
N ARG A 36 12.45 -2.89 -9.37
CA ARG A 36 11.03 -2.76 -9.70
C ARG A 36 10.17 -3.06 -8.48
N TRP A 37 9.22 -2.17 -8.25
CA TRP A 37 8.32 -2.20 -7.11
C TRP A 37 6.88 -2.05 -7.56
N CYS A 38 5.95 -2.52 -6.74
CA CYS A 38 4.53 -2.18 -6.83
C CYS A 38 3.95 -1.99 -5.43
N ILE A 39 2.81 -1.30 -5.35
CA ILE A 39 2.02 -1.18 -4.12
C ILE A 39 0.90 -2.21 -4.15
N ARG A 40 0.77 -3.00 -3.09
CA ARG A 40 -0.39 -3.87 -2.86
C ARG A 40 -1.33 -3.22 -1.86
N TYR A 41 -2.58 -3.07 -2.24
CA TYR A 41 -3.64 -2.50 -1.42
C TYR A 41 -4.70 -3.56 -1.12
N TYR A 42 -4.88 -3.85 0.17
CA TYR A 42 -5.88 -4.79 0.68
C TYR A 42 -7.02 -4.00 1.29
N PRO A 43 -8.21 -3.98 0.64
CA PRO A 43 -9.34 -3.23 1.15
C PRO A 43 -9.93 -3.85 2.42
N ASP A 44 -9.96 -5.17 2.58
CA ASP A 44 -10.63 -5.80 3.73
C ASP A 44 -9.69 -6.32 4.81
N SER A 45 -8.44 -6.64 4.43
CA SER A 45 -7.29 -6.94 5.28
C SER A 45 -6.30 -7.78 4.49
N ASP A 46 -5.04 -7.87 4.95
CA ASP A 46 -4.07 -8.83 4.43
C ASP A 46 -4.25 -10.23 5.01
N THR A 47 -4.71 -10.35 6.26
CA THR A 47 -4.98 -11.62 6.94
C THR A 47 -6.37 -11.62 7.58
N GLN A 48 -6.84 -12.79 8.01
CA GLN A 48 -8.13 -12.91 8.72
C GLN A 48 -8.10 -12.27 10.11
N ASP A 49 -6.91 -12.01 10.66
CA ASP A 49 -6.74 -11.44 12.01
C ASP A 49 -6.68 -9.89 11.99
N SER A 50 -6.62 -9.27 10.81
CA SER A 50 -6.51 -7.81 10.64
C SER A 50 -7.74 -7.18 9.97
N THR A 51 -8.91 -7.83 10.06
CA THR A 51 -10.17 -7.52 9.32
C THR A 51 -10.76 -6.12 9.51
N ASP A 52 -10.37 -5.41 10.56
CA ASP A 52 -10.81 -4.02 10.79
C ASP A 52 -9.94 -2.98 10.06
N TRP A 53 -8.89 -3.40 9.36
CA TRP A 53 -7.88 -2.54 8.79
C TRP A 53 -7.77 -2.70 7.28
N ILE A 54 -7.41 -1.61 6.60
CA ILE A 54 -6.79 -1.72 5.28
C ILE A 54 -5.30 -2.00 5.47
N SER A 55 -4.73 -2.80 4.57
CA SER A 55 -3.29 -3.06 4.57
C SER A 55 -2.68 -2.57 3.25
N ILE A 56 -1.54 -1.88 3.34
CA ILE A 56 -0.82 -1.35 2.19
C ILE A 56 0.64 -1.78 2.30
N PHE A 57 1.18 -2.40 1.25
CA PHE A 57 2.55 -2.90 1.22
C PHE A 57 3.29 -2.41 -0.01
N LEU A 58 4.58 -2.13 0.16
CA LEU A 58 5.53 -2.02 -0.94
C LEU A 58 6.08 -3.42 -1.23
N LYS A 59 5.86 -3.93 -2.45
CA LYS A 59 6.33 -5.25 -2.89
C LYS A 59 7.39 -5.09 -3.98
N ARG A 60 8.52 -5.79 -3.85
CA ARG A 60 9.50 -5.96 -4.93
C ARG A 60 8.97 -6.95 -5.98
N VAL A 61 9.14 -6.61 -7.25
CA VAL A 61 8.64 -7.40 -8.41
C VAL A 61 9.74 -8.23 -9.06
N ASP A 62 11.01 -7.90 -8.80
CA ASP A 62 12.15 -8.63 -9.34
C ASP A 62 12.32 -9.98 -8.64
N GLU A 63 11.57 -10.99 -9.09
CA GLU A 63 11.70 -12.37 -8.64
C GLU A 63 13.04 -12.96 -9.14
N GLY A 64 13.83 -13.56 -8.23
CA GLY A 64 15.06 -14.30 -8.57
C GLY A 64 16.38 -13.55 -8.41
N ASN A 65 16.37 -12.29 -7.94
CA ASN A 65 17.59 -11.56 -7.61
C ASN A 65 17.93 -11.78 -6.12
N VAL A 66 19.06 -12.41 -5.83
CA VAL A 66 19.44 -12.95 -4.51
C VAL A 66 19.93 -11.88 -3.53
N ASP A 67 20.10 -10.64 -4.00
CA ASP A 67 20.54 -9.54 -3.17
C ASP A 67 19.40 -9.05 -2.27
N ASP A 68 19.65 -9.06 -0.96
CA ASP A 68 18.82 -8.40 0.03
C ASP A 68 18.78 -6.89 -0.26
N VAL A 69 17.57 -6.36 -0.40
CA VAL A 69 17.35 -4.94 -0.67
C VAL A 69 16.65 -4.29 0.51
N THR A 70 17.34 -3.33 1.13
CA THR A 70 16.76 -2.49 2.18
C THR A 70 16.19 -1.21 1.57
N ALA A 71 14.87 -1.03 1.69
CA ALA A 71 14.20 0.20 1.27
C ALA A 71 13.61 0.93 2.48
N ARG A 72 13.78 2.25 2.54
CA ARG A 72 13.09 3.12 3.50
C ARG A 72 12.00 3.87 2.77
N PHE A 73 10.76 3.70 3.20
CA PHE A 73 9.60 4.32 2.56
C PHE A 73 8.66 4.94 3.60
N ARG A 74 7.80 5.86 3.13
CA ARG A 74 6.73 6.48 3.91
C ARG A 74 5.45 6.42 3.10
N ILE A 75 4.38 5.93 3.71
CA ILE A 75 3.05 5.91 3.12
C ILE A 75 2.25 7.04 3.77
N SER A 76 1.49 7.78 2.96
CA SER A 76 0.58 8.83 3.43
C SER A 76 -0.76 8.65 2.74
N LEU A 77 -1.84 8.57 3.52
CA LEU A 77 -3.20 8.43 3.01
C LEU A 77 -3.86 9.81 3.01
N TYR A 78 -4.36 10.22 1.85
CA TYR A 78 -5.06 11.49 1.69
C TYR A 78 -6.53 11.23 1.40
N SER A 79 -7.43 11.90 2.12
CA SER A 79 -8.85 11.96 1.76
C SER A 79 -9.06 13.17 0.87
N SER A 80 -9.62 12.95 -0.33
CA SER A 80 -10.04 14.05 -1.22
C SER A 80 -11.33 14.74 -0.76
N ARG A 81 -11.98 14.21 0.29
CA ARG A 81 -13.14 14.82 0.93
C ARG A 81 -12.66 15.70 2.08
N THR A 82 -12.36 16.96 1.80
CA THR A 82 -12.22 18.01 2.82
C THR A 82 -13.23 19.09 2.47
N ASP A 83 -14.33 19.17 3.22
CA ASP A 83 -14.45 20.32 4.13
C ASP A 83 -14.69 19.95 5.61
N SER A 84 -14.28 18.76 6.04
CA SER A 84 -14.25 18.41 7.46
C SER A 84 -13.22 17.32 7.73
N PRO A 85 -12.44 17.39 8.82
CA PRO A 85 -11.51 16.33 9.18
C PRO A 85 -12.32 15.07 9.52
N CYS A 86 -12.30 14.06 8.64
CA CYS A 86 -12.74 12.74 9.03
C CYS A 86 -11.89 12.27 10.20
N HIS A 87 -12.54 11.59 11.16
CA HIS A 87 -11.93 10.99 12.36
C HIS A 87 -10.50 10.51 12.11
N PRO A 88 -9.57 10.72 13.07
CA PRO A 88 -8.18 10.35 12.90
C PRO A 88 -8.10 8.90 12.45
N LEU A 89 -7.66 8.69 11.21
CA LEU A 89 -7.35 7.38 10.69
C LEU A 89 -6.26 6.83 11.58
N LYS A 90 -6.60 5.85 12.41
CA LYS A 90 -5.59 5.08 13.12
C LYS A 90 -4.72 4.44 12.04
N SER A 91 -3.43 4.72 12.05
CA SER A 91 -2.47 4.10 11.15
C SER A 91 -1.50 3.29 12.00
N ARG A 92 -1.35 2.02 11.68
CA ARG A 92 -0.31 1.16 12.25
C ARG A 92 0.61 0.76 11.11
N ALA A 93 1.82 1.29 11.11
CA ALA A 93 2.87 0.79 10.22
C ALA A 93 3.42 -0.51 10.83
N ILE A 94 3.26 -1.61 10.12
CA ILE A 94 3.94 -2.87 10.44
C ILE A 94 5.10 -2.96 9.44
N CYS A 95 6.32 -2.76 9.93
CA CYS A 95 7.51 -3.08 9.15
C CYS A 95 7.79 -4.57 9.37
N THR A 96 7.68 -5.37 8.31
CA THR A 96 8.15 -6.77 8.26
C THR A 96 9.52 -6.83 7.62
#